data_AF-A0A7V0NUF4-F1
#
_entry.id   AF-A0A7V0NUF4-F1
#
_cell.length_a   1.000
_cell.length_b   1.000
_cell.length_c   1.000
_cell.angle_alpha   90.00
_cell.angle_beta   90.00
_cell.angle_gamma   90.00
#
_symmetry.space_group_name_H-M   'P 1'
#
loop_
_entity.id
_entity.type
_entity.pdbx_description
1 polymer ?
#
loop_
_entity_poly.entity_id
_entity_poly.type
_entity_poly.pdbx_seq_one_letter_code
_entity_poly.pdbx_strand_id
1 'polypeptide(L)'
;MQWLRVRRTLLVFPLVFVWLLSTAFPALSVTKAERDAACSDSRAAQQRLDDARVRANDAENHYDAVNQELEEVALRVFQFRERIDDKTAVIAEIRDNVMDRAVEMYMNGGSPGTEAVLFATSVDAALTGQEFLSVVTAEDISSIDQLGALKRDLERIRNDWRAEQARLTALGRQAAAAAEQMNSIMEDQA
;
A
#
# COMPACT_ATOMS: atom_id res chain seq x y z
N MET A 1 -53.05 -9.94 73.73
CA MET A 1 -52.23 -9.22 72.73
C MET A 1 -51.96 -10.18 71.54
N GLN A 2 -52.83 -10.49 70.57
CA GLN A 2 -53.76 -9.75 69.71
C GLN A 2 -53.16 -8.75 68.69
N TRP A 3 -51.88 -8.89 68.32
CA TRP A 3 -51.21 -7.95 67.40
C TRP A 3 -50.44 -8.59 66.24
N LEU A 4 -50.89 -9.73 65.68
CA LEU A 4 -50.14 -10.38 64.57
C LEU A 4 -50.97 -10.85 63.37
N ARG A 5 -52.27 -10.50 63.23
CA ARG A 5 -53.10 -10.97 62.09
C ARG A 5 -53.66 -9.91 61.13
N VAL A 6 -53.42 -8.61 61.36
CA VAL A 6 -54.08 -7.55 60.55
C VAL A 6 -53.23 -7.05 59.37
N ARG A 7 -51.96 -7.46 59.25
CA ARG A 7 -51.04 -6.86 58.26
C ARG A 7 -51.00 -7.57 56.89
N ARG A 8 -51.74 -8.67 56.71
CA ARG A 8 -51.68 -9.50 55.49
C ARG A 8 -52.90 -9.35 54.57
N THR A 9 -53.96 -8.69 55.03
CA THR A 9 -55.19 -8.44 54.25
C THR A 9 -55.22 -7.08 53.55
N LEU A 10 -54.35 -6.13 53.94
CA LEU A 10 -54.30 -4.79 53.32
C LEU A 10 -53.40 -4.69 52.07
N LEU A 11 -52.61 -5.72 51.74
CA LEU A 11 -51.79 -5.77 50.53
C LEU A 11 -52.46 -6.47 49.33
N VAL A 12 -53.62 -7.10 49.53
CA VAL A 12 -54.38 -7.73 48.43
C VAL A 12 -55.25 -6.71 47.69
N PHE A 13 -55.62 -5.61 48.35
CA PHE A 13 -56.50 -4.59 47.78
C PHE A 13 -55.89 -3.75 46.64
N PRO A 14 -54.61 -3.31 46.67
CA PRO A 14 -54.04 -2.58 45.53
C PRO A 14 -53.72 -3.49 44.33
N LEU A 15 -53.50 -4.79 44.56
CA LEU A 15 -53.11 -5.74 43.50
C LEU A 15 -54.31 -6.20 42.68
N VAL A 16 -55.51 -6.30 43.29
CA VAL A 16 -56.77 -6.58 42.57
C VAL A 16 -57.28 -5.34 41.82
N PHE A 17 -57.03 -4.14 42.33
CA PHE A 17 -57.43 -2.89 41.65
C PHE A 17 -56.61 -2.62 40.38
N VAL A 18 -55.32 -2.98 40.37
CA VAL A 18 -54.46 -2.92 39.16
C VAL A 18 -54.88 -3.98 38.12
N TRP A 19 -55.43 -5.11 38.54
CA TRP A 19 -55.94 -6.16 37.63
C TRP A 19 -57.32 -5.81 37.02
N LEU A 20 -58.15 -5.04 37.72
CA LEU A 20 -59.45 -4.57 37.22
C LEU A 20 -59.35 -3.37 36.26
N LEU A 21 -58.24 -2.64 36.27
CA LEU A 21 -57.99 -1.54 35.33
C LEU A 21 -57.35 -1.98 34.01
N SER A 22 -56.87 -3.22 33.88
CA SER A 22 -56.31 -3.76 32.63
C SER A 22 -57.33 -4.22 31.59
N THR A 23 -58.64 -4.24 31.88
CA THR A 23 -59.66 -4.70 30.93
C THR A 23 -60.36 -3.58 30.15
N ALA A 24 -59.88 -2.34 30.25
CA ALA A 24 -60.52 -1.18 29.63
C ALA A 24 -59.58 -0.36 28.74
N PHE A 25 -58.51 -0.96 28.21
CA PHE A 25 -57.93 -0.43 26.98
C PHE A 25 -58.80 -0.94 25.84
N PRO A 26 -59.42 -0.07 25.02
CA PRO A 26 -60.00 -0.54 23.77
C PRO A 26 -58.85 -1.25 23.05
N ALA A 27 -59.06 -2.52 22.70
CA ALA A 27 -58.18 -3.18 21.75
C ALA A 27 -58.18 -2.26 20.52
N LEU A 28 -57.10 -1.48 20.35
CA LEU A 28 -56.81 -0.82 19.09
C LEU A 28 -56.67 -1.97 18.11
N SER A 29 -57.80 -2.33 17.49
CA SER A 29 -57.84 -3.37 16.48
C SER A 29 -57.09 -2.78 15.30
N VAL A 30 -55.78 -3.01 15.28
CA VAL A 30 -54.91 -2.61 14.18
C VAL A 30 -55.55 -3.19 12.94
N THR A 31 -55.96 -2.32 12.03
CA THR A 31 -56.64 -2.75 10.82
C THR A 31 -55.69 -3.63 10.02
N LYS A 32 -56.20 -4.58 9.23
CA LYS A 32 -55.33 -5.37 8.32
C LYS A 32 -54.45 -4.44 7.48
N ALA A 33 -54.99 -3.30 7.04
CA ALA A 33 -54.26 -2.27 6.33
C ALA A 33 -53.06 -1.69 7.11
N GLU A 34 -53.21 -1.37 8.40
CA GLU A 34 -52.08 -0.90 9.23
C GLU A 34 -51.04 -1.98 9.50
N ARG A 35 -51.46 -3.23 9.70
CA ARG A 35 -50.52 -4.35 9.82
C ARG A 35 -49.75 -4.60 8.51
N ASP A 36 -50.44 -4.56 7.38
CA ASP A 36 -49.83 -4.78 6.07
C ASP A 36 -48.88 -3.62 5.71
N ALA A 37 -49.23 -2.37 6.06
CA ALA A 37 -48.37 -1.20 5.93
C ALA A 37 -47.12 -1.28 6.84
N ALA A 38 -47.27 -1.66 8.11
CA ALA A 38 -46.13 -1.87 9.00
C ALA A 38 -45.21 -3.01 8.52
N CYS A 39 -45.80 -4.10 7.99
CA CYS A 39 -45.05 -5.21 7.39
C CYS A 39 -44.36 -4.83 6.07
N SER A 40 -44.89 -3.91 5.28
CA SER A 40 -44.23 -3.43 4.06
C SER A 40 -43.09 -2.47 4.40
N ASP A 41 -43.30 -1.57 5.37
CA ASP A 41 -42.29 -0.61 5.82
C ASP A 41 -41.11 -1.33 6.50
N SER A 42 -41.38 -2.34 7.34
CA SER A 42 -40.33 -3.19 7.93
C SER A 42 -39.52 -3.94 6.87
N ARG A 43 -40.15 -4.42 5.80
CA ARG A 43 -39.43 -5.09 4.69
C ARG A 43 -38.59 -4.10 3.89
N ALA A 44 -39.13 -2.91 3.61
CA ALA A 44 -38.39 -1.85 2.93
C ALA A 44 -37.20 -1.35 3.78
N ALA A 45 -37.34 -1.29 5.10
CA ALA A 45 -36.26 -0.96 6.02
C ALA A 45 -35.16 -2.06 6.05
N GLN A 46 -35.55 -3.34 6.08
CA GLN A 46 -34.59 -4.45 5.99
C GLN A 46 -33.82 -4.44 4.67
N GLN A 47 -34.51 -4.23 3.54
CA GLN A 47 -33.85 -4.12 2.23
C GLN A 47 -32.82 -2.97 2.20
N ARG A 48 -33.18 -1.80 2.74
CA ARG A 48 -32.23 -0.66 2.84
C ARG A 48 -31.00 -1.00 3.67
N LEU A 49 -31.14 -1.74 4.77
CA LEU A 49 -30.03 -2.19 5.60
C LEU A 49 -29.14 -3.20 4.88
N ASP A 50 -29.74 -4.17 4.21
CA ASP A 50 -28.98 -5.18 3.46
C ASP A 50 -28.22 -4.55 2.29
N ASP A 51 -28.85 -3.63 1.55
CA ASP A 51 -28.19 -2.87 0.49
C ASP A 51 -27.03 -2.01 1.04
N ALA A 52 -27.21 -1.38 2.20
CA ALA A 52 -26.15 -0.60 2.84
C ALA A 52 -24.98 -1.47 3.28
N ARG A 53 -25.24 -2.67 3.83
CA ARG A 53 -24.21 -3.66 4.20
C ARG A 53 -23.44 -4.15 2.99
N VAL A 54 -24.12 -4.44 1.89
CA VAL A 54 -23.46 -4.86 0.64
C VAL A 54 -22.53 -3.75 0.14
N ARG A 55 -22.98 -2.49 0.13
CA ARG A 55 -22.14 -1.36 -0.28
C ARG A 55 -20.93 -1.15 0.64
N ALA A 56 -21.10 -1.29 1.96
CA ALA A 56 -20.00 -1.17 2.90
C ALA A 56 -18.96 -2.28 2.72
N ASN A 57 -19.42 -3.53 2.61
CA ASN A 57 -18.52 -4.67 2.38
C ASN A 57 -17.77 -4.55 1.04
N ASP A 58 -18.44 -4.08 -0.02
CA ASP A 58 -17.80 -3.88 -1.32
C ASP A 58 -16.72 -2.78 -1.26
N ALA A 59 -17.00 -1.68 -0.57
CA ALA A 59 -16.03 -0.60 -0.36
C ALA A 59 -14.83 -1.04 0.50
N GLU A 60 -15.06 -1.81 1.56
CA GLU A 60 -14.01 -2.39 2.41
C GLU A 60 -13.12 -3.33 1.59
N ASN A 61 -13.71 -4.28 0.84
CA ASN A 61 -12.95 -5.19 -0.02
C ASN A 61 -12.14 -4.44 -1.08
N HIS A 62 -12.71 -3.38 -1.66
CA HIS A 62 -12.00 -2.56 -2.63
C HIS A 62 -10.81 -1.82 -1.99
N TYR A 63 -11.02 -1.21 -0.82
CA TYR A 63 -9.98 -0.54 -0.06
C TYR A 63 -8.83 -1.49 0.29
N ASP A 64 -9.14 -2.67 0.83
CA ASP A 64 -8.16 -3.68 1.22
C ASP A 64 -7.34 -4.16 0.01
N ALA A 65 -8.00 -4.41 -1.12
CA ALA A 65 -7.32 -4.82 -2.35
C ALA A 65 -6.32 -3.77 -2.85
N VAL A 66 -6.73 -2.49 -2.86
CA VAL A 66 -5.86 -1.38 -3.27
C VAL A 66 -4.71 -1.18 -2.28
N ASN A 67 -4.97 -1.30 -0.97
CA ASN A 67 -3.93 -1.14 0.04
C ASN A 67 -2.91 -2.29 0.01
N GLN A 68 -3.36 -3.52 -0.22
CA GLN A 68 -2.45 -4.66 -0.43
C GLN A 68 -1.55 -4.43 -1.66
N GLU A 69 -2.13 -4.02 -2.79
CA GLU A 69 -1.34 -3.72 -3.98
C GLU A 69 -0.34 -2.58 -3.73
N LEU A 70 -0.75 -1.55 -2.98
CA LEU A 70 0.11 -0.43 -2.59
C LEU A 70 1.33 -0.90 -1.78
N GLU A 71 1.13 -1.76 -0.79
CA GLU A 71 2.21 -2.32 0.04
C GLU A 71 3.19 -3.16 -0.80
N GLU A 72 2.67 -4.02 -1.67
CA GLU A 72 3.49 -4.84 -2.57
C GLU A 72 4.35 -3.97 -3.52
N VAL A 73 3.75 -2.93 -4.10
CA VAL A 73 4.44 -1.97 -4.98
C VAL A 73 5.49 -1.19 -4.19
N ALA A 74 5.18 -0.74 -2.97
CA ALA A 74 6.12 -0.03 -2.12
C ALA A 74 7.36 -0.88 -1.79
N LEU A 75 7.15 -2.17 -1.47
CA LEU A 75 8.24 -3.11 -1.24
C LEU A 75 9.09 -3.31 -2.49
N ARG A 76 8.48 -3.44 -3.67
CA ARG A 76 9.24 -3.54 -4.95
C ARG A 76 10.06 -2.29 -5.22
N VAL A 77 9.51 -1.09 -5.00
CA VAL A 77 10.25 0.18 -5.12
C VAL A 77 11.47 0.20 -4.20
N PHE A 78 11.32 -0.26 -2.96
CA PHE A 78 12.42 -0.35 -2.01
C PHE A 78 13.51 -1.33 -2.47
N GLN A 79 13.13 -2.53 -2.89
CA GLN A 79 14.05 -3.53 -3.44
C GLN A 79 14.79 -3.04 -4.69
N PHE A 80 14.09 -2.31 -5.56
CA PHE A 80 14.72 -1.67 -6.72
C PHE A 80 15.79 -0.66 -6.31
N ARG A 81 15.54 0.12 -5.26
CA ARG A 81 16.51 1.08 -4.74
C ARG A 81 17.77 0.39 -4.22
N GLU A 82 17.62 -0.67 -3.42
CA GLU A 82 18.77 -1.48 -2.95
C GLU A 82 19.57 -2.03 -4.13
N ARG A 83 18.89 -2.61 -5.14
CA ARG A 83 19.55 -3.13 -6.35
C ARG A 83 20.27 -2.05 -7.17
N ILE A 84 19.73 -0.83 -7.19
CA ILE A 84 20.37 0.33 -7.84
C ILE A 84 21.62 0.72 -7.08
N ASP A 85 21.55 0.81 -5.75
CA ASP A 85 22.66 1.20 -4.90
C ASP A 85 23.80 0.17 -4.99
N ASP A 86 23.48 -1.13 -4.89
CA ASP A 86 24.44 -2.23 -5.04
C ASP A 86 25.15 -2.20 -6.40
N LYS A 87 24.39 -2.11 -7.51
CA LYS A 87 24.98 -2.07 -8.85
C LYS A 87 25.80 -0.80 -9.08
N THR A 88 25.38 0.32 -8.50
CA THR A 88 26.14 1.57 -8.57
C THR A 88 27.47 1.44 -7.83
N ALA A 89 27.49 0.77 -6.67
CA ALA A 89 28.70 0.49 -5.92
C ALA A 89 29.66 -0.42 -6.70
N VAL A 90 29.16 -1.52 -7.29
CA VAL A 90 29.97 -2.43 -8.13
C VAL A 90 30.55 -1.69 -9.34
N ILE A 91 29.77 -0.83 -10.00
CA ILE A 91 30.24 0.00 -11.11
C ILE A 91 31.35 0.95 -10.66
N ALA A 92 31.21 1.56 -9.48
CA ALA A 92 32.22 2.45 -8.92
C ALA A 92 33.52 1.69 -8.59
N GLU A 93 33.43 0.50 -8.00
CA GLU A 93 34.60 -0.34 -7.70
C GLU A 93 35.36 -0.73 -8.97
N ILE A 94 34.67 -1.23 -10.01
CA ILE A 94 35.30 -1.58 -11.29
C ILE A 94 35.98 -0.34 -11.90
N ARG A 95 35.31 0.81 -11.82
CA ARG A 95 35.83 2.08 -12.33
C ARG A 95 37.11 2.50 -11.61
N ASP A 96 37.13 2.40 -10.28
CA ASP A 96 38.27 2.83 -9.48
C ASP A 96 39.46 1.88 -9.69
N ASN A 97 39.23 0.56 -9.77
CA ASN A 97 40.27 -0.44 -10.11
C ASN A 97 40.94 -0.16 -11.48
N VAL A 98 40.13 0.21 -12.48
CA VAL A 98 40.62 0.60 -13.81
C VAL A 98 41.50 1.85 -13.72
N MET A 99 41.09 2.86 -12.94
CA MET A 99 41.86 4.10 -12.78
C MET A 99 43.18 3.84 -12.05
N ASP A 100 43.16 3.06 -10.98
CA ASP A 100 44.36 2.70 -10.21
C ASP A 100 45.37 1.98 -11.11
N ARG A 101 44.91 1.05 -11.95
CA ARG A 101 45.75 0.37 -12.93
C ARG A 101 46.37 1.34 -13.94
N ALA A 102 45.59 2.30 -14.45
CA ALA A 102 46.11 3.31 -15.37
C ALA A 102 47.18 4.21 -14.72
N VAL A 103 46.99 4.58 -13.44
CA VAL A 103 47.97 5.33 -12.66
C VAL A 103 49.25 4.51 -12.42
N GLU A 104 49.13 3.23 -12.06
CA GLU A 104 50.28 2.32 -11.92
C GLU A 104 51.08 2.22 -13.21
N MET A 105 50.42 2.11 -14.37
CA MET A 105 51.09 2.10 -15.68
C MET A 105 51.86 3.39 -15.95
N TYR A 106 51.28 4.55 -15.61
CA TYR A 106 51.97 5.85 -15.73
C TYR A 106 53.21 5.93 -14.83
N MET A 107 53.09 5.52 -13.55
CA MET A 107 54.20 5.59 -12.59
C MET A 107 55.35 4.64 -12.93
N ASN A 108 55.06 3.47 -13.51
CA ASN A 108 56.06 2.46 -13.85
C ASN A 108 56.77 2.71 -15.20
N GLY A 109 56.62 3.89 -15.79
CA GLY A 109 57.32 4.27 -17.02
C GLY A 109 56.71 3.68 -18.29
N GLY A 110 55.40 3.40 -18.29
CA GLY A 110 54.66 2.95 -19.46
C GLY A 110 54.71 3.95 -20.61
N SER A 111 54.76 3.40 -21.83
CA SER A 111 54.73 4.02 -23.17
C SER A 111 53.91 5.34 -23.29
N PRO A 112 54.14 6.20 -24.32
CA PRO A 112 53.47 7.51 -24.52
C PRO A 112 51.93 7.55 -24.52
N GLY A 113 51.24 6.41 -24.42
CA GLY A 113 49.79 6.28 -24.40
C GLY A 113 49.10 6.66 -23.07
N THR A 114 49.84 6.85 -21.98
CA THR A 114 49.28 7.18 -20.66
C THR A 114 48.69 8.59 -20.56
N GLU A 115 49.06 9.51 -21.46
CA GLU A 115 48.56 10.88 -21.47
C GLU A 115 47.04 10.94 -21.78
N ALA A 116 46.55 10.10 -22.69
CA ALA A 116 45.15 10.11 -23.12
C ALA A 116 44.16 9.74 -22.01
N VAL A 117 44.56 8.87 -21.07
CA VAL A 117 43.74 8.46 -19.93
C VAL A 117 43.67 9.55 -18.86
N LEU A 118 44.76 10.32 -18.67
CA LEU A 118 44.82 11.40 -17.69
C LEU A 118 44.05 12.66 -18.12
N PHE A 119 43.94 12.89 -19.43
CA PHE A 119 43.15 14.01 -20.00
C PHE A 119 41.69 13.65 -20.29
N ALA A 120 41.29 12.40 -20.09
CA ALA A 120 39.92 11.98 -20.30
C ALA A 120 38.99 12.65 -19.28
N THR A 121 37.98 13.35 -19.76
CA THR A 121 36.96 14.03 -18.92
C THR A 121 36.00 13.06 -18.25
N SER A 122 36.09 11.76 -18.55
CA SER A 122 35.29 10.69 -17.95
C SER A 122 35.99 9.36 -18.06
N VAL A 123 35.68 8.42 -17.16
CA VAL A 123 36.26 7.08 -17.19
C VAL A 123 35.85 6.30 -18.45
N ASP A 124 34.65 6.55 -19.00
CA ASP A 124 34.28 5.99 -20.30
C ASP A 124 35.17 6.51 -21.43
N ALA A 125 35.52 7.80 -21.42
CA ALA A 125 36.45 8.38 -22.38
C ALA A 125 37.89 7.86 -22.18
N ALA A 126 38.29 7.59 -20.93
CA ALA A 126 39.59 6.98 -20.63
C ALA A 126 39.66 5.53 -21.15
N LEU A 127 38.60 4.75 -20.90
CA LEU A 127 38.49 3.34 -21.27
C LEU A 127 38.37 3.09 -22.78
N THR A 128 37.86 4.07 -23.52
CA THR A 128 37.70 4.00 -24.97
C THR A 128 38.84 4.67 -25.74
N GLY A 129 39.83 5.23 -25.03
CA GLY A 129 41.02 5.83 -25.63
C GLY A 129 41.84 4.79 -26.39
N GLN A 130 42.21 5.10 -27.63
CA GLN A 130 42.98 4.20 -28.50
C GLN A 130 44.34 3.81 -27.91
N GLU A 131 44.89 4.67 -27.06
CA GLU A 131 46.11 4.45 -26.30
C GLU A 131 45.92 3.60 -25.03
N PHE A 132 44.73 3.59 -24.41
CA PHE A 132 44.42 2.66 -23.31
C PHE A 132 44.32 1.22 -23.85
N LEU A 133 43.68 1.07 -25.01
CA LEU A 133 43.52 -0.21 -25.69
C LEU A 133 44.84 -0.83 -26.19
N SER A 134 45.92 -0.05 -26.33
CA SER A 134 47.22 -0.55 -26.78
C SER A 134 48.05 -1.21 -25.66
N VAL A 135 47.70 -0.94 -24.40
CA VAL A 135 48.44 -1.40 -23.20
C VAL A 135 47.57 -2.29 -22.30
N VAL A 136 46.28 -2.41 -22.60
CA VAL A 136 45.28 -3.18 -21.86
C VAL A 136 45.47 -4.69 -21.99
N THR A 137 45.25 -5.42 -20.89
CA THR A 137 45.27 -6.90 -20.87
C THR A 137 43.90 -7.48 -21.25
N ALA A 138 43.84 -8.78 -21.58
CA ALA A 138 42.56 -9.45 -21.85
C ALA A 138 41.57 -9.39 -20.66
N GLU A 139 42.08 -9.32 -19.43
CA GLU A 139 41.30 -9.15 -18.20
C GLU A 139 40.66 -7.76 -18.11
N ASP A 140 41.37 -6.72 -18.54
CA ASP A 140 40.86 -5.34 -18.55
C ASP A 140 39.76 -5.17 -19.62
N ILE A 141 39.91 -5.80 -20.80
CA ILE A 141 38.86 -5.83 -21.84
C ILE A 141 37.59 -6.49 -21.30
N SER A 142 37.73 -7.62 -20.62
CA SER A 142 36.60 -8.32 -19.98
C SER A 142 35.90 -7.43 -18.95
N SER A 143 36.67 -6.66 -18.16
CA SER A 143 36.14 -5.74 -17.16
C SER A 143 35.39 -4.56 -17.78
N ILE A 144 35.85 -4.02 -18.92
CA ILE A 144 35.15 -2.98 -19.68
C ILE A 144 33.83 -3.49 -20.26
N ASP A 145 33.83 -4.69 -20.85
CA ASP A 145 32.60 -5.30 -21.39
C ASP A 145 31.59 -5.56 -20.28
N GLN A 146 32.05 -6.05 -19.12
CA GLN A 146 31.24 -6.21 -17.93
C GLN A 146 30.68 -4.87 -17.42
N LEU A 147 31.50 -3.81 -17.40
CA LEU A 147 31.06 -2.46 -17.03
C LEU A 147 29.95 -1.96 -17.96
N GLY A 148 30.12 -2.13 -19.28
CA GLY A 148 29.11 -1.77 -20.26
C GLY A 148 27.81 -2.55 -20.07
N ALA A 149 27.90 -3.85 -19.78
CA ALA A 149 26.74 -4.67 -19.46
C ALA A 149 26.05 -4.19 -18.17
N LEU A 150 26.81 -3.97 -17.09
CA LEU A 150 26.31 -3.49 -15.80
C LEU A 150 25.62 -2.13 -15.92
N LYS A 151 26.16 -1.19 -16.71
CA LYS A 151 25.53 0.12 -16.96
C LYS A 151 24.20 -0.02 -17.69
N ARG A 152 24.12 -0.87 -18.73
CA ARG A 152 22.85 -1.14 -19.43
C ARG A 152 21.82 -1.78 -18.50
N ASP A 153 22.28 -2.69 -17.64
CA ASP A 153 21.45 -3.35 -16.64
C ASP A 153 20.94 -2.35 -15.59
N LEU A 154 21.79 -1.45 -15.11
CA LEU A 154 21.45 -0.38 -14.18
C LEU A 154 20.41 0.57 -14.78
N GLU A 155 20.58 0.99 -16.04
CA GLU A 155 19.60 1.84 -16.72
C GLU A 155 18.25 1.14 -16.89
N ARG A 156 18.25 -0.16 -17.20
CA ARG A 156 17.01 -0.96 -17.24
C ARG A 156 16.31 -0.95 -15.88
N ILE A 157 17.04 -1.27 -14.81
CA ILE A 157 16.52 -1.30 -13.45
C ILE A 157 16.00 0.07 -13.01
N ARG A 158 16.70 1.15 -13.38
CA ARG A 158 16.28 2.53 -13.10
C ARG A 158 14.99 2.89 -13.84
N ASN A 159 14.80 2.43 -15.06
CA ASN A 159 13.57 2.62 -15.80
C ASN A 159 12.41 1.84 -15.18
N ASP A 160 12.63 0.59 -14.80
CA ASP A 160 11.64 -0.23 -14.10
C ASP A 160 11.26 0.39 -12.75
N TRP A 161 12.25 0.88 -11.98
CA TRP A 161 12.02 1.61 -10.74
C TRP A 161 11.16 2.86 -10.94
N ARG A 162 11.43 3.67 -11.98
CA ARG A 162 10.61 4.85 -12.30
C ARG A 162 9.17 4.48 -12.64
N ALA A 163 8.98 3.40 -13.39
CA ALA A 163 7.65 2.89 -13.71
C ALA A 163 6.89 2.47 -12.44
N GLU A 164 7.56 1.76 -11.53
CA GLU A 164 6.96 1.32 -10.28
C GLU A 164 6.71 2.48 -9.30
N GLN A 165 7.56 3.51 -9.29
CA GLN A 165 7.33 4.75 -8.53
C GLN A 165 6.09 5.50 -9.03
N ALA A 166 5.88 5.53 -10.35
CA ALA A 166 4.68 6.11 -10.93
C ALA A 166 3.43 5.30 -10.56
N ARG A 167 3.53 3.96 -10.56
CA ARG A 167 2.47 3.06 -10.10
C ARG A 167 2.16 3.29 -8.62
N LEU A 168 3.17 3.40 -7.76
CA LEU A 168 3.01 3.68 -6.32
C LEU A 168 2.24 4.98 -6.09
N THR A 169 2.57 6.03 -6.85
CA THR A 169 1.90 7.33 -6.77
C THR A 169 0.45 7.27 -7.28
N ALA A 170 0.17 6.43 -8.28
CA ALA A 170 -1.18 6.21 -8.77
C ALA A 170 -2.03 5.42 -7.76
N LEU A 171 -1.48 4.33 -7.20
CA LEU A 171 -2.14 3.53 -6.16
C LEU A 171 -2.37 4.32 -4.88
N GLY A 172 -1.43 5.18 -4.46
CA GLY A 172 -1.64 6.02 -3.29
C GLY A 172 -2.83 6.97 -3.45
N ARG A 173 -3.08 7.47 -4.66
CA ARG A 173 -4.28 8.26 -4.98
C ARG A 173 -5.54 7.40 -4.98
N GLN A 174 -5.48 6.17 -5.48
CA GLN A 174 -6.61 5.23 -5.44
C GLN A 174 -6.94 4.82 -4.01
N ALA A 175 -5.94 4.54 -3.17
CA ALA A 175 -6.13 4.20 -1.77
C ALA A 175 -6.78 5.35 -0.99
N ALA A 176 -6.36 6.60 -1.24
CA ALA A 176 -6.98 7.77 -0.66
C ALA A 176 -8.44 7.93 -1.08
N ALA A 177 -8.74 7.74 -2.38
CA ALA A 177 -10.11 7.79 -2.89
C ALA A 177 -10.99 6.67 -2.33
N ALA A 178 -10.45 5.44 -2.21
CA ALA A 178 -11.15 4.30 -1.63
C ALA A 178 -11.43 4.52 -0.12
N ALA A 179 -10.49 5.11 0.61
CA ALA A 179 -10.69 5.49 2.02
C ALA A 179 -11.79 6.54 2.18
N GLU A 180 -11.83 7.55 1.31
CA GLU A 180 -12.86 8.59 1.32
C GLU A 180 -14.24 8.01 0.99
N GLN A 181 -14.31 7.13 -0.01
CA GLN A 181 -15.53 6.39 -0.34
C GLN A 181 -16.02 5.55 0.84
N MET A 182 -15.13 4.81 1.50
CA MET A 182 -15.47 4.03 2.69
C MET A 182 -15.98 4.92 3.82
N ASN A 183 -15.34 6.06 4.06
CA ASN A 183 -15.75 7.00 5.10
C ASN A 183 -17.15 7.59 4.82
N SER A 184 -17.42 8.02 3.58
CA SER A 184 -18.76 8.49 3.21
C SER A 184 -19.86 7.44 3.40
N ILE A 185 -19.58 6.17 3.09
CA ILE A 185 -20.55 5.08 3.28
C ILE A 185 -20.82 4.84 4.77
N MET A 186 -19.81 4.96 5.63
CA MET A 186 -19.98 4.85 7.08
C MET A 186 -20.77 6.03 7.66
N GLU A 187 -20.53 7.25 7.18
CA GLU A 187 -21.28 8.45 7.60
C GLU A 187 -22.77 8.36 7.19
N ASP A 188 -23.08 7.82 6.00
CA ASP A 188 -24.45 7.58 5.55
C ASP A 188 -25.20 6.52 6.40
N GLN A 189 -24.47 5.73 7.20
CA GLN A 189 -25.03 4.69 8.07
C GLN A 189 -25.21 5.13 9.54
N ALA A 190 -24.65 6.27 9.94
CA ALA A 190 -24.69 6.79 11.31
C ALA A 190 -25.92 7.69 11.56
#